data_AF-A0A7J4UD24-F1
#
_entry.id   AF-A0A7J4UD24-F1
#
_cell.length_a   1.000
_cell.length_b   1.000
_cell.length_c   1.000
_cell.angle_alpha   90.00
_cell.angle_beta   90.00
_cell.angle_gamma   90.00
#
_symmetry.space_group_name_H-M   'P 1'
#
loop_
_entity.id
_entity.type
_entity.pdbx_description
1 polymer ?
#
loop_
_entity_poly.entity_id
_entity_poly.type
_entity_poly.pdbx_seq_one_letter_code
_entity_poly.pdbx_strand_id
1 'polypeptide(L)'
;MVLPLQLLKEIGEQYIQREFHCIPERSQIKVYSEQDWKEFCRKNHFDGEGGAVYVPKIHTAYLHAGSPYFIPNFFHEYFGHGIFYEHSILGRELEAVLDSEKAYEYLHRIREKNSLGFAASNLDNFEGFALWLEAKLCREVQEERTWEQKHKGLMQKDRALFELFQEGEEILTRFGLIAQMGFPKYYSPQTLDGLLKRWYASDGEDIDLALLYGSQKPYSDIDLLIVSSRPSRNFFNGWLDIYQIEKSEFLDFVEKFDISITEALSTGTVIRGDEFCTLARKKLNTQKITKRAIRHNRRRKEELQAYRDAPLSERERKVNLSYEISYQRTTELLAQGKRVLGRADLK
;
A
#
# COMPACT_ATOMS: atom_id res chain seq x y z
N MET A 1 6.84 2.21 -36.65
CA MET A 1 5.43 2.52 -36.94
C MET A 1 4.95 3.29 -35.73
N VAL A 2 4.57 4.57 -35.86
CA VAL A 2 4.15 5.36 -34.69
C VAL A 2 2.73 4.92 -34.34
N LEU A 3 2.54 4.38 -33.13
CA LEU A 3 1.22 3.97 -32.67
C LEU A 3 0.33 5.20 -32.50
N PRO A 4 -0.95 5.15 -32.94
CA PRO A 4 -1.89 6.24 -32.67
C PRO A 4 -2.02 6.49 -31.16
N LEU A 5 -2.17 7.74 -30.76
CA LEU A 5 -2.32 8.13 -29.34
C LEU A 5 -3.45 7.36 -28.63
N GLN A 6 -4.56 7.12 -29.32
CA GLN A 6 -5.68 6.36 -28.79
C GLN A 6 -5.28 4.91 -28.43
N LEU A 7 -4.47 4.26 -29.27
CA LEU A 7 -3.99 2.91 -29.01
C LEU A 7 -2.96 2.89 -27.87
N LEU A 8 -2.08 3.89 -27.79
CA LEU A 8 -1.15 4.05 -26.66
C LEU A 8 -1.93 4.21 -25.34
N LYS A 9 -3.00 5.00 -25.35
CA LYS A 9 -3.89 5.18 -24.20
C LYS A 9 -4.57 3.87 -23.80
N GLU A 10 -5.11 3.12 -24.75
CA GLU A 10 -5.76 1.83 -24.46
C GLU A 10 -4.79 0.80 -23.85
N ILE A 11 -3.58 0.68 -24.41
CA ILE A 11 -2.55 -0.22 -23.86
C ILE A 11 -2.15 0.23 -22.45
N GLY A 12 -1.94 1.54 -22.25
CA GLY A 12 -1.62 2.09 -20.94
C GLY A 12 -2.73 1.85 -19.92
N GLU A 13 -4.00 2.09 -20.29
CA GLU A 13 -5.14 1.84 -19.41
C GLU A 13 -5.27 0.36 -19.03
N GLN A 14 -5.05 -0.56 -19.96
CA GLN A 14 -5.01 -2.00 -19.65
C GLN A 14 -3.89 -2.34 -18.68
N TYR A 15 -2.71 -1.75 -18.84
CA TYR A 15 -1.61 -1.90 -17.91
C TYR A 15 -1.96 -1.37 -16.51
N ILE A 16 -2.45 -0.13 -16.41
CA ILE A 16 -2.81 0.47 -15.12
C ILE A 16 -3.94 -0.30 -14.46
N GLN A 17 -4.97 -0.70 -15.21
CA GLN A 17 -6.09 -1.48 -14.67
C GLN A 17 -5.63 -2.84 -14.12
N ARG A 18 -4.61 -3.45 -14.72
CA ARG A 18 -4.04 -4.72 -14.25
C ARG A 18 -3.21 -4.56 -12.98
N GLU A 19 -2.39 -3.52 -12.91
CA GLU A 19 -1.38 -3.37 -11.85
C GLU A 19 -1.88 -2.52 -10.66
N PHE A 20 -2.74 -1.54 -10.91
CA PHE A 20 -3.27 -0.58 -9.94
C PHE A 20 -4.77 -0.73 -9.71
N HIS A 21 -5.47 -1.46 -10.57
CA HIS A 21 -6.93 -1.61 -10.56
C HIS A 21 -7.71 -0.28 -10.62
N CYS A 22 -7.09 0.73 -11.24
CA CYS A 22 -7.72 2.00 -11.57
C CYS A 22 -7.26 2.45 -12.97
N ILE A 23 -7.84 3.54 -13.46
CA ILE A 23 -7.41 4.25 -14.68
C ILE A 23 -7.57 5.77 -14.44
N PRO A 24 -6.89 6.64 -15.21
CA PRO A 24 -7.21 8.06 -15.16
C PRO A 24 -8.67 8.29 -15.60
N GLU A 25 -9.45 8.98 -14.76
CA GLU A 25 -10.87 9.31 -15.00
C GLU A 25 -11.07 10.81 -15.23
N ARG A 26 -10.31 11.64 -14.51
CA ARG A 26 -10.36 13.10 -14.59
C ARG A 26 -9.31 13.66 -15.55
N SER A 27 -8.20 12.96 -15.72
CA SER A 27 -7.08 13.41 -16.55
C SER A 27 -7.47 13.53 -18.02
N GLN A 28 -7.06 14.64 -18.63
CA GLN A 28 -7.25 14.95 -20.03
C GLN A 28 -5.91 15.08 -20.73
N ILE A 29 -5.91 14.91 -22.05
CA ILE A 29 -4.73 15.07 -22.91
C ILE A 29 -4.98 16.22 -23.87
N LYS A 30 -4.02 17.14 -23.97
CA LYS A 30 -3.99 18.20 -24.98
C LYS A 30 -2.66 18.17 -25.72
N VAL A 31 -2.72 17.98 -27.02
CA VAL A 31 -1.54 17.90 -27.89
C VAL A 31 -1.41 19.21 -28.66
N TYR A 32 -0.22 19.81 -28.61
CA TYR A 32 0.10 21.04 -29.33
C TYR A 32 1.05 20.78 -30.49
N SER A 33 0.85 21.50 -31.58
CA SER A 33 1.87 21.62 -32.64
C SER A 33 3.13 22.32 -32.10
N GLU A 34 4.25 22.25 -32.82
CA GLU A 34 5.49 22.91 -32.39
C GLU A 34 5.32 24.43 -32.19
N GLN A 35 4.59 25.09 -33.09
CA GLN A 35 4.33 26.53 -33.02
C GLN A 35 3.41 26.87 -31.84
N ASP A 36 2.35 26.08 -31.65
CA ASP A 36 1.41 26.32 -30.56
C ASP A 36 1.99 25.99 -29.19
N TRP A 37 2.92 25.02 -29.11
CA TRP A 37 3.59 24.62 -27.87
C TRP A 37 4.40 25.78 -27.28
N LYS A 38 5.25 26.43 -28.09
CA LYS A 38 6.07 27.56 -27.63
C LYS A 38 5.21 28.71 -27.13
N GLU A 39 4.13 29.02 -27.84
CA GLU A 39 3.21 30.07 -27.42
C GLU A 39 2.42 29.70 -26.16
N PHE A 40 1.99 28.44 -26.04
CA PHE A 40 1.35 27.91 -24.83
C PHE A 40 2.28 28.02 -23.63
N CYS A 41 3.52 27.54 -23.73
CA CYS A 41 4.49 27.60 -22.63
C CYS A 41 4.79 29.05 -22.24
N ARG A 42 5.00 29.94 -23.22
CA ARG A 42 5.23 31.37 -22.98
C ARG A 42 4.08 32.03 -22.22
N LYS A 43 2.83 31.75 -22.59
CA LYS A 43 1.65 32.34 -21.91
C LYS A 43 1.45 31.83 -20.49
N ASN A 44 1.88 30.60 -20.21
CA ASN A 44 1.66 29.95 -18.92
C ASN A 44 2.94 29.88 -18.05
N HIS A 45 4.03 30.54 -18.49
CA HIS A 45 5.33 30.55 -17.81
C HIS A 45 5.94 29.16 -17.60
N PHE A 46 5.72 28.24 -18.54
CA PHE A 46 6.40 26.94 -18.58
C PHE A 46 7.67 27.00 -19.41
N ASP A 47 8.55 26.00 -19.22
CA ASP A 47 9.71 25.81 -20.08
C ASP A 47 9.27 25.41 -21.49
N GLY A 48 9.58 26.26 -22.48
CA GLY A 48 9.25 26.02 -23.89
C GLY A 48 10.11 24.95 -24.55
N GLU A 49 11.27 24.63 -23.97
CA GLU A 49 12.15 23.54 -24.43
C GLU A 49 11.73 22.18 -23.85
N GLY A 50 10.86 22.19 -22.83
CA GLY A 50 10.22 20.99 -22.30
C GLY A 50 9.36 20.30 -23.36
N GLY A 51 9.25 18.97 -23.28
CA GLY A 51 8.45 18.19 -24.23
C GLY A 51 7.02 17.88 -23.76
N ALA A 52 6.67 18.27 -22.53
CA ALA A 52 5.42 17.94 -21.87
C ALA A 52 5.27 18.70 -20.54
N VAL A 53 4.03 18.84 -20.04
CA VAL A 53 3.75 19.27 -18.67
C VAL A 53 2.37 18.78 -18.22
N TYR A 54 2.28 18.27 -17.00
CA TYR A 54 1.00 17.97 -16.34
C TYR A 54 0.63 19.09 -15.37
N VAL A 55 -0.63 19.54 -15.44
CA VAL A 55 -1.18 20.55 -14.54
C VAL A 55 -2.19 19.89 -13.60
N PRO A 56 -1.84 19.63 -12.32
CA PRO A 56 -2.68 18.86 -11.41
C PRO A 56 -4.06 19.46 -11.17
N LYS A 57 -4.15 20.79 -11.00
CA LYS A 57 -5.40 21.49 -10.67
C LYS A 57 -6.52 21.33 -11.68
N ILE A 58 -6.15 21.09 -12.93
CA ILE A 58 -7.10 20.91 -14.03
C ILE A 58 -6.98 19.51 -14.65
N HIS A 59 -6.21 18.62 -14.02
CA HIS A 59 -5.93 17.27 -14.47
C HIS A 59 -5.65 17.20 -15.98
N THR A 60 -4.69 17.97 -16.47
CA THR A 60 -4.42 18.00 -17.92
C THR A 60 -2.94 17.76 -18.19
N ALA A 61 -2.66 16.73 -18.99
CA ALA A 61 -1.38 16.46 -19.61
C ALA A 61 -1.29 17.22 -20.94
N TYR A 62 -0.36 18.16 -21.02
CA TYR A 62 -0.06 18.90 -22.23
C TYR A 62 1.18 18.33 -22.90
N LEU A 63 1.09 18.01 -24.18
CA LEU A 63 2.12 17.28 -24.92
C LEU A 63 2.57 18.07 -26.15
N HIS A 64 3.89 18.15 -26.35
CA HIS A 64 4.47 18.70 -27.56
C HIS A 64 4.53 17.62 -28.65
N ALA A 65 3.71 17.74 -29.71
CA ALA A 65 3.64 16.76 -30.80
C ALA A 65 4.97 16.53 -31.53
N GLY A 66 5.83 17.56 -31.59
CA GLY A 66 7.15 17.50 -32.22
C GLY A 66 8.25 16.95 -31.31
N SER A 67 7.94 16.59 -30.06
CA SER A 67 8.94 16.06 -29.13
C SER A 67 9.50 14.72 -29.64
N PRO A 68 10.84 14.54 -29.69
CA PRO A 68 11.44 13.24 -29.99
C PRO A 68 11.10 12.18 -28.93
N TYR A 69 10.62 12.61 -27.76
CA TYR A 69 10.21 11.76 -26.65
C TYR A 69 8.69 11.80 -26.42
N PHE A 70 7.89 12.02 -27.47
CA PHE A 70 6.43 12.15 -27.36
C PHE A 70 5.77 10.98 -26.60
N ILE A 71 6.10 9.73 -26.93
CA ILE A 71 5.50 8.55 -26.27
C ILE A 71 5.88 8.46 -24.80
N PRO A 72 7.18 8.52 -24.42
CA PRO A 72 7.54 8.55 -23.00
C PRO A 72 6.91 9.74 -22.25
N ASN A 73 6.88 10.93 -22.85
CA ASN A 73 6.24 12.11 -22.26
C ASN A 73 4.74 11.91 -22.05
N PHE A 74 4.04 11.30 -23.02
CA PHE A 74 2.63 10.94 -22.85
C PHE A 74 2.43 10.05 -21.62
N PHE A 75 3.21 8.97 -21.49
CA PHE A 75 3.08 8.06 -20.35
C PHE A 75 3.45 8.73 -19.01
N HIS A 76 4.47 9.57 -19.01
CA HIS A 76 4.89 10.34 -17.85
C HIS A 76 3.78 11.24 -17.31
N GLU A 77 3.26 12.12 -18.17
CA GLU A 77 2.31 13.14 -17.74
C GLU A 77 0.92 12.55 -17.51
N TYR A 78 0.41 11.77 -18.46
CA TYR A 78 -0.97 11.31 -18.43
C TYR A 78 -1.17 10.14 -17.46
N PHE A 79 -0.28 9.14 -17.46
CA PHE A 79 -0.40 8.04 -16.52
C PHE A 79 0.37 8.31 -15.23
N GLY A 80 1.66 8.67 -15.31
CA GLY A 80 2.52 8.89 -14.14
C GLY A 80 1.92 9.90 -13.16
N HIS A 81 1.73 11.15 -13.58
CA HIS A 81 1.10 12.13 -12.70
C HIS A 81 -0.41 11.96 -12.58
N GLY A 82 -1.11 11.66 -13.68
CA GLY A 82 -2.57 11.53 -13.68
C GLY A 82 -3.09 10.56 -12.62
N ILE A 83 -2.63 9.30 -12.62
CA ILE A 83 -3.11 8.32 -11.65
C ILE A 83 -2.66 8.63 -10.23
N PHE A 84 -1.48 9.23 -10.06
CA PHE A 84 -0.98 9.62 -8.75
C PHE A 84 -1.91 10.66 -8.10
N TYR A 85 -2.21 11.75 -8.80
CA TYR A 85 -3.08 12.79 -8.28
C TYR A 85 -4.53 12.33 -8.12
N GLU A 86 -5.02 11.41 -8.97
CA GLU A 86 -6.40 10.94 -8.89
C GLU A 86 -6.64 9.86 -7.84
N HIS A 87 -5.73 8.90 -7.71
CA HIS A 87 -6.01 7.65 -6.99
C HIS A 87 -5.17 7.45 -5.74
N SER A 88 -3.99 8.08 -5.63
CA SER A 88 -3.21 8.04 -4.40
C SER A 88 -3.77 9.01 -3.35
N ILE A 89 -3.83 8.58 -2.09
CA ILE A 89 -4.07 9.51 -0.97
C ILE A 89 -3.05 10.64 -0.97
N LEU A 90 -1.77 10.31 -1.21
CA LEU A 90 -0.69 11.30 -1.17
C LEU A 90 -0.90 12.37 -2.23
N GLY A 91 -1.27 11.96 -3.45
CA GLY A 91 -1.55 12.85 -4.57
C GLY A 91 -2.79 13.71 -4.36
N ARG A 92 -3.90 13.13 -3.89
CA ARG A 92 -5.14 13.88 -3.61
C ARG A 92 -4.96 14.93 -2.50
N GLU A 93 -4.27 14.56 -1.42
CA GLU A 93 -3.97 15.49 -0.34
C GLU A 93 -3.01 16.60 -0.81
N LEU A 94 -2.04 16.29 -1.68
CA LEU A 94 -1.17 17.30 -2.29
C LEU A 94 -1.97 18.27 -3.16
N GLU A 95 -2.82 17.76 -4.06
CA GLU A 95 -3.70 18.54 -4.95
C GLU A 95 -4.50 19.60 -4.17
N ALA A 96 -5.01 19.22 -3.00
CA ALA A 96 -5.81 20.07 -2.13
C ALA A 96 -5.03 21.24 -1.51
N VAL A 97 -3.71 21.13 -1.38
CA VAL A 97 -2.86 22.13 -0.70
C VAL A 97 -1.90 22.88 -1.63
N LEU A 98 -1.82 22.51 -2.92
CA LEU A 98 -0.85 23.07 -3.90
C LEU A 98 -0.76 24.61 -3.96
N ASP A 99 -1.85 25.35 -3.69
CA ASP A 99 -1.88 26.82 -3.77
C ASP A 99 -1.72 27.50 -2.39
N SER A 100 -1.36 26.74 -1.36
CA SER A 100 -1.30 27.23 0.02
C SER A 100 0.10 27.08 0.59
N GLU A 101 0.45 27.94 1.56
CA GLU A 101 1.67 27.80 2.36
C GLU A 101 1.74 26.43 3.08
N LYS A 102 0.59 25.77 3.25
CA LYS A 102 0.45 24.42 3.81
C LYS A 102 0.98 23.32 2.90
N ALA A 103 1.26 23.59 1.61
CA ALA A 103 1.92 22.62 0.75
C ALA A 103 3.25 22.18 1.38
N TYR A 104 4.09 23.15 1.77
CA TYR A 104 5.39 22.88 2.36
C TYR A 104 5.28 22.08 3.67
N GLU A 105 4.34 22.44 4.54
CA GLU A 105 4.06 21.70 5.78
C GLU A 105 3.56 20.27 5.51
N TYR A 106 2.67 20.11 4.54
CA TYR A 106 2.15 18.81 4.13
C TYR A 106 3.28 17.90 3.65
N LEU A 107 4.17 18.44 2.82
CA LEU A 107 5.32 17.74 2.29
C LEU A 107 6.27 17.34 3.42
N HIS A 108 6.60 18.25 4.34
CA HIS A 108 7.41 17.94 5.53
C HIS A 108 6.79 16.83 6.39
N ARG A 109 5.47 16.83 6.57
CA ARG A 109 4.76 15.79 7.34
C ARG A 109 4.77 14.42 6.66
N ILE A 110 4.63 14.38 5.33
CA ILE A 110 4.83 13.13 4.59
C ILE A 110 6.27 12.65 4.80
N ARG A 111 7.23 13.59 4.89
CA ARG A 111 8.64 13.24 5.04
C ARG A 111 8.91 12.40 6.30
N GLU A 112 8.26 12.74 7.40
CA GLU A 112 8.47 12.09 8.70
C GLU A 112 7.74 10.74 8.87
N LYS A 113 6.70 10.47 8.06
CA LYS A 113 5.81 9.31 8.27
C LYS A 113 6.19 8.05 7.49
N ASN A 114 7.07 8.14 6.50
CA ASN A 114 7.41 7.00 5.65
C ASN A 114 8.78 6.42 6.03
N SER A 115 8.79 5.24 6.64
CA SER A 115 10.00 4.57 7.15
C SER A 115 10.99 4.11 6.06
N LEU A 116 10.59 4.13 4.78
CA LEU A 116 11.40 3.64 3.65
C LEU A 116 11.84 4.73 2.69
N GLY A 117 11.60 6.01 2.98
CA GLY A 117 12.12 7.08 2.12
C GLY A 117 11.25 7.45 0.93
N PHE A 118 10.38 6.56 0.44
CA PHE A 118 9.61 6.77 -0.80
C PHE A 118 8.65 7.94 -0.76
N ALA A 119 8.18 8.32 0.43
CA ALA A 119 7.50 9.59 0.66
C ALA A 119 8.36 10.56 1.50
N ALA A 120 9.42 10.04 2.16
CA ALA A 120 10.28 10.76 3.09
C ALA A 120 11.19 11.82 2.45
N SER A 121 11.59 11.57 1.21
CA SER A 121 12.73 12.28 0.61
C SER A 121 12.34 13.41 -0.33
N ASN A 122 11.20 13.32 -1.04
CA ASN A 122 11.01 14.16 -2.21
C ASN A 122 9.66 14.86 -2.24
N LEU A 123 9.78 16.17 -2.35
CA LEU A 123 8.80 17.01 -3.01
C LEU A 123 8.64 16.52 -4.46
N ASP A 124 9.76 16.21 -5.11
CA ASP A 124 9.91 15.62 -6.45
C ASP A 124 9.55 14.10 -6.53
N ASN A 125 8.87 13.49 -5.54
CA ASN A 125 8.60 12.04 -5.52
C ASN A 125 7.63 11.60 -6.62
N PHE A 126 6.79 12.52 -7.07
CA PHE A 126 5.90 12.29 -8.19
C PHE A 126 6.67 12.10 -9.51
N GLU A 127 7.83 12.74 -9.66
CA GLU A 127 8.71 12.55 -10.82
C GLU A 127 9.30 11.14 -10.81
N GLY A 128 9.79 10.66 -9.67
CA GLY A 128 10.32 9.29 -9.54
C GLY A 128 9.28 8.24 -9.90
N PHE A 129 8.06 8.39 -9.39
CA PHE A 129 6.94 7.52 -9.74
C PHE A 129 6.58 7.60 -11.23
N ALA A 130 6.49 8.81 -11.79
CA ALA A 130 6.14 9.02 -13.18
C ALA A 130 7.20 8.44 -14.13
N LEU A 131 8.50 8.63 -13.84
CA LEU A 131 9.62 8.03 -14.57
C LEU A 131 9.62 6.51 -14.50
N TRP A 132 9.37 5.95 -13.31
CA TRP A 132 9.30 4.50 -13.11
C TRP A 132 8.14 3.88 -13.88
N LEU A 133 6.97 4.52 -13.87
CA LEU A 133 5.80 4.04 -14.59
C LEU A 133 5.95 4.22 -16.11
N GLU A 134 6.50 5.35 -16.53
CA GLU A 134 6.86 5.65 -17.92
C GLU A 134 7.73 4.55 -18.51
N ALA A 135 8.80 4.14 -17.81
CA ALA A 135 9.71 3.09 -18.26
C ALA A 135 8.98 1.76 -18.51
N LYS A 136 8.01 1.42 -17.65
CA LYS A 136 7.23 0.19 -17.77
C LYS A 136 6.25 0.26 -18.93
N LEU A 137 5.54 1.37 -19.07
CA LEU A 137 4.60 1.57 -20.16
C LEU A 137 5.31 1.61 -21.52
N CYS A 138 6.50 2.24 -21.61
CA CYS A 138 7.34 2.18 -22.80
C CYS A 138 7.70 0.73 -23.17
N ARG A 139 7.96 -0.14 -22.19
CA ARG A 139 8.19 -1.58 -22.44
C ARG A 139 6.96 -2.29 -22.99
N GLU A 140 5.76 -1.99 -22.48
CA GLU A 140 4.52 -2.61 -22.99
C GLU A 140 4.24 -2.29 -24.47
N VAL A 141 4.76 -1.16 -24.97
CA VAL A 141 4.58 -0.72 -26.37
C VAL A 141 5.84 -0.83 -27.22
N GLN A 142 6.90 -1.48 -26.74
CA GLN A 142 8.18 -1.68 -27.44
C GLN A 142 8.94 -0.37 -27.78
N GLU A 143 8.83 0.63 -26.91
CA GLU A 143 9.48 1.96 -27.03
C GLU A 143 10.63 2.13 -26.00
N GLU A 144 11.24 1.04 -25.54
CA GLU A 144 12.31 1.06 -24.54
C GLU A 144 13.53 1.87 -25.02
N ARG A 145 13.87 1.78 -26.32
CA ARG A 145 15.00 2.52 -26.89
C ARG A 145 14.80 4.04 -26.80
N THR A 146 13.58 4.50 -27.06
CA THR A 146 13.22 5.92 -26.98
C THR A 146 13.30 6.40 -25.53
N TRP A 147 12.79 5.60 -24.61
CA TRP A 147 12.91 5.87 -23.18
C TRP A 147 14.38 5.88 -22.69
N GLU A 148 15.21 4.93 -23.11
CA GLU A 148 16.64 4.88 -22.74
C GLU A 148 17.42 6.11 -23.21
N GLN A 149 17.07 6.65 -24.39
CA GLN A 149 17.66 7.90 -24.88
C GLN A 149 17.24 9.09 -24.02
N LYS A 150 15.95 9.20 -23.66
CA LYS A 150 15.46 10.22 -22.73
C LYS A 150 16.15 10.10 -21.37
N HIS A 151 16.23 8.89 -20.82
CA HIS A 151 16.84 8.57 -19.52
C HIS A 151 18.30 9.03 -19.43
N LYS A 152 19.09 8.84 -20.49
CA LYS A 152 20.48 9.33 -20.57
C LYS A 152 20.57 10.86 -20.48
N GLY A 153 19.57 11.57 -20.99
CA GLY A 153 19.48 13.03 -20.96
C GLY A 153 18.95 13.63 -19.65
N LEU A 154 18.43 12.81 -18.73
CA LEU A 154 17.89 13.29 -17.46
C LEU A 154 18.96 13.91 -16.56
N MET A 155 18.53 14.80 -15.66
CA MET A 155 19.42 15.31 -14.62
C MET A 155 19.81 14.20 -13.64
N GLN A 156 20.94 14.36 -12.95
CA GLN A 156 21.40 13.36 -11.97
C GLN A 156 20.36 13.09 -10.88
N LYS A 157 19.64 14.12 -10.43
CA LYS A 157 18.57 13.97 -9.42
C LYS A 157 17.45 13.04 -9.90
N ASP A 158 17.00 13.18 -11.15
CA ASP A 158 15.86 12.43 -11.69
C ASP A 158 16.23 10.97 -11.96
N ARG A 159 17.48 10.73 -12.39
CA ARG A 159 18.02 9.36 -12.50
C ARG A 159 18.07 8.66 -11.15
N ALA A 160 18.56 9.33 -10.11
CA ALA A 160 18.59 8.77 -8.77
C ALA A 160 17.19 8.47 -8.23
N LEU A 161 16.19 9.29 -8.58
CA LEU A 161 14.79 9.01 -8.24
C LEU A 161 14.26 7.76 -8.96
N PHE A 162 14.55 7.61 -10.25
CA PHE A 162 14.17 6.42 -10.99
C PHE A 162 14.80 5.15 -10.40
N GLU A 163 16.11 5.18 -10.13
CA GLU A 163 16.85 4.07 -9.50
C GLU A 163 16.26 3.70 -8.13
N LEU A 164 15.94 4.70 -7.30
CA LEU A 164 15.28 4.48 -6.02
C LEU A 164 13.95 3.72 -6.16
N PHE A 165 13.11 4.06 -7.15
CA PHE A 165 11.86 3.34 -7.38
C PHE A 165 12.06 1.92 -7.91
N GLN A 166 13.10 1.68 -8.71
CA GLN A 166 13.47 0.32 -9.14
C GLN A 166 13.88 -0.52 -7.94
N GLU A 167 14.81 -0.03 -7.11
CA GLU A 167 15.23 -0.69 -5.87
C GLU A 167 14.04 -0.90 -4.91
N GLY A 168 13.15 0.08 -4.83
CA GLY A 168 11.94 -0.01 -4.02
C GLY A 168 11.00 -1.12 -4.45
N GLU A 169 10.76 -1.30 -5.74
CA GLU A 169 9.98 -2.42 -6.26
C GLU A 169 10.67 -3.77 -6.01
N GLU A 170 12.00 -3.80 -6.04
CA GLU A 170 12.80 -4.98 -5.72
C GLU A 170 12.78 -5.33 -4.23
N ILE A 171 12.73 -4.34 -3.34
CA ILE A 171 12.67 -4.61 -1.90
C ILE A 171 11.23 -4.96 -1.49
N LEU A 172 10.25 -4.20 -1.98
CA LEU A 172 8.88 -4.25 -1.47
C LEU A 172 7.92 -5.11 -2.27
N THR A 173 8.31 -5.58 -3.46
CA THR A 173 7.39 -5.94 -4.57
C THR A 173 6.64 -4.73 -5.12
N ARG A 174 6.07 -4.90 -6.32
CA ARG A 174 5.17 -3.89 -6.92
C ARG A 174 3.99 -3.55 -6.01
N PHE A 175 3.39 -4.57 -5.40
CA PHE A 175 2.25 -4.38 -4.50
C PHE A 175 2.63 -3.53 -3.27
N GLY A 176 3.79 -3.81 -2.66
CA GLY A 176 4.29 -3.03 -1.53
C GLY A 176 4.68 -1.61 -1.89
N LEU A 177 5.32 -1.41 -3.06
CA LEU A 177 5.66 -0.08 -3.56
C LEU A 177 4.41 0.76 -3.83
N ILE A 178 3.43 0.22 -4.55
CA ILE A 178 2.13 0.88 -4.83
C ILE A 178 1.43 1.22 -3.51
N ALA A 179 1.42 0.28 -2.55
CA ALA A 179 0.86 0.50 -1.23
C ALA A 179 1.55 1.64 -0.46
N GLN A 180 2.87 1.74 -0.54
CA GLN A 180 3.68 2.81 0.05
C GLN A 180 3.44 4.17 -0.59
N MET A 181 3.14 4.18 -1.89
CA MET A 181 2.78 5.38 -2.64
C MET A 181 1.35 5.84 -2.40
N GLY A 182 0.61 5.22 -1.48
CA GLY A 182 -0.73 5.65 -1.06
C GLY A 182 -1.86 5.28 -2.02
N PHE A 183 -1.59 4.40 -2.99
CA PHE A 183 -2.61 3.87 -3.90
C PHE A 183 -3.54 2.86 -3.19
N PRO A 184 -4.77 2.68 -3.72
CA PRO A 184 -5.67 1.64 -3.25
C PRO A 184 -5.06 0.26 -3.44
N LYS A 185 -5.20 -0.58 -2.42
CA LYS A 185 -4.70 -1.95 -2.36
C LYS A 185 -5.81 -2.89 -2.76
N TYR A 186 -5.48 -3.79 -3.67
CA TYR A 186 -6.38 -4.84 -4.14
C TYR A 186 -5.74 -6.19 -3.80
N TYR A 187 -6.45 -6.93 -2.96
CA TYR A 187 -5.98 -8.18 -2.42
C TYR A 187 -6.35 -9.31 -3.38
N SER A 188 -5.36 -10.01 -3.91
CA SER A 188 -5.57 -11.30 -4.57
C SER A 188 -4.76 -12.37 -3.83
N PRO A 189 -5.24 -13.62 -3.74
CA PRO A 189 -4.47 -14.72 -3.18
C PRO A 189 -3.08 -14.84 -3.82
N GLN A 190 -2.96 -14.59 -5.12
CA GLN A 190 -1.70 -14.64 -5.88
C GLN A 190 -0.74 -13.52 -5.47
N THR A 191 -1.23 -12.29 -5.33
CA THR A 191 -0.43 -11.14 -4.91
C THR A 191 0.11 -11.33 -3.49
N LEU A 192 -0.74 -11.81 -2.58
CA LEU A 192 -0.36 -12.05 -1.19
C LEU A 192 0.58 -13.25 -1.05
N ASP A 193 0.33 -14.34 -1.81
CA ASP A 193 1.25 -15.48 -1.85
C ASP A 193 2.62 -15.08 -2.41
N GLY A 194 2.66 -14.22 -3.43
CA GLY A 194 3.89 -13.64 -3.97
C GLY A 194 4.64 -12.77 -2.95
N LEU A 195 3.92 -11.94 -2.19
CA LEU A 195 4.47 -11.15 -1.09
C LEU A 195 5.09 -12.06 -0.01
N LEU A 196 4.35 -13.08 0.44
CA LEU A 196 4.84 -14.06 1.41
C LEU A 196 6.04 -14.82 0.87
N LYS A 197 6.00 -15.28 -0.38
CA LYS A 197 7.15 -15.93 -1.02
C LYS A 197 8.36 -15.03 -0.98
N ARG A 198 8.26 -13.73 -1.28
CA ARG A 198 9.42 -12.84 -1.24
C ARG A 198 9.95 -12.62 0.17
N TRP A 199 9.05 -12.36 1.12
CA TRP A 199 9.42 -12.11 2.51
C TRP A 199 10.03 -13.33 3.22
N TYR A 200 9.61 -14.53 2.80
CA TYR A 200 10.02 -15.80 3.39
C TYR A 200 10.87 -16.66 2.43
N ALA A 201 11.30 -16.10 1.28
CA ALA A 201 11.98 -16.82 0.17
C ALA A 201 13.34 -17.35 0.57
N SER A 202 14.11 -16.56 1.31
CA SER A 202 15.46 -16.91 1.75
C SER A 202 15.50 -18.10 2.70
N ASP A 203 14.35 -18.47 3.26
CA ASP A 203 14.30 -19.25 4.48
C ASP A 203 13.74 -20.66 4.31
N GLY A 204 13.20 -21.01 3.14
CA GLY A 204 12.51 -22.30 2.93
C GLY A 204 11.38 -22.51 3.95
N GLU A 205 10.75 -21.42 4.37
CA GLU A 205 9.92 -21.38 5.58
C GLU A 205 8.60 -22.13 5.41
N ASP A 206 8.37 -23.09 6.32
CA ASP A 206 7.14 -23.88 6.39
C ASP A 206 6.08 -23.06 7.14
N ILE A 207 5.36 -22.24 6.38
CA ILE A 207 4.21 -21.48 6.87
C ILE A 207 3.04 -22.45 7.04
N ASP A 208 2.73 -22.81 8.29
CA ASP A 208 1.59 -23.66 8.64
C ASP A 208 0.24 -22.98 8.29
N LEU A 209 0.17 -21.66 8.47
CA LEU A 209 -1.02 -20.85 8.23
C LEU A 209 -0.65 -19.41 7.89
N ALA A 210 -1.32 -18.84 6.89
CA ALA A 210 -1.29 -17.41 6.62
C ALA A 210 -2.70 -16.88 6.40
N LEU A 211 -3.09 -15.86 7.17
CA LEU A 211 -4.39 -15.21 7.09
C LEU A 211 -4.21 -13.71 6.82
N LEU A 212 -4.91 -13.19 5.81
CA LEU A 212 -5.17 -11.76 5.68
C LEU A 212 -6.36 -11.41 6.57
N TYR A 213 -6.21 -10.44 7.47
CA TYR A 213 -7.29 -9.97 8.33
C TYR A 213 -7.34 -8.44 8.38
N GLY A 214 -8.03 -7.88 9.38
CA GLY A 214 -8.18 -6.44 9.53
C GLY A 214 -9.27 -5.85 8.63
N SER A 215 -9.20 -4.53 8.39
CA SER A 215 -10.29 -3.82 7.70
C SER A 215 -10.38 -4.10 6.20
N GLN A 216 -9.25 -4.52 5.59
CA GLN A 216 -9.10 -4.80 4.15
C GLN A 216 -9.65 -3.65 3.27
N LYS A 217 -9.65 -2.42 3.78
CA LYS A 217 -10.09 -1.25 3.03
C LYS A 217 -8.99 -0.88 2.04
N PRO A 218 -9.32 -0.33 0.87
CA PRO A 218 -8.32 -0.03 -0.16
C PRO A 218 -7.13 0.80 0.35
N TYR A 219 -7.33 1.64 1.35
CA TYR A 219 -6.29 2.53 1.86
C TYR A 219 -5.79 2.20 3.28
N SER A 220 -6.18 1.06 3.86
CA SER A 220 -5.66 0.63 5.17
C SER A 220 -4.31 -0.07 5.04
N ASP A 221 -3.64 -0.27 6.17
CA ASP A 221 -2.56 -1.24 6.32
C ASP A 221 -3.02 -2.67 5.94
N ILE A 222 -2.03 -3.54 5.76
CA ILE A 222 -2.20 -4.96 5.47
C ILE A 222 -1.86 -5.74 6.73
N ASP A 223 -2.86 -6.37 7.33
CA ASP A 223 -2.67 -7.19 8.51
C ASP A 223 -2.56 -8.68 8.13
N LEU A 224 -1.41 -9.28 8.41
CA LEU A 224 -1.15 -10.70 8.18
C LEU A 224 -0.90 -11.42 9.51
N LEU A 225 -1.64 -12.51 9.74
CA LEU A 225 -1.33 -13.46 10.80
C LEU A 225 -0.61 -14.65 10.17
N ILE A 226 0.61 -14.92 10.63
CA ILE A 226 1.46 -16.01 10.15
C ILE A 226 1.71 -16.98 11.29
N VAL A 227 1.40 -18.26 11.07
CA VAL A 227 1.79 -19.35 11.98
C VAL A 227 2.93 -20.12 11.33
N SER A 228 4.01 -20.28 12.08
CA SER A 228 5.20 -20.98 11.60
C SER A 228 5.88 -21.73 12.75
N SER A 229 6.82 -22.60 12.41
CA SER A 229 7.66 -23.33 13.37
C SER A 229 8.88 -22.55 13.86
N ARG A 230 9.05 -21.29 13.43
CA ARG A 230 10.23 -20.47 13.70
C ARG A 230 9.96 -19.35 14.71
N PRO A 231 11.03 -18.78 15.31
CA PRO A 231 10.90 -17.61 16.18
C PRO A 231 10.17 -16.47 15.49
N SER A 232 9.34 -15.74 16.24
CA SER A 232 8.54 -14.63 15.74
C SER A 232 9.42 -13.58 15.03
N ARG A 233 9.08 -13.26 13.78
CA ARG A 233 9.60 -12.11 13.03
C ARG A 233 8.49 -11.08 12.82
N ASN A 234 7.84 -10.68 13.92
CA ASN A 234 6.85 -9.61 13.87
C ASN A 234 7.44 -8.38 13.17
N PHE A 235 6.70 -7.83 12.20
CA PHE A 235 7.14 -6.74 11.36
C PHE A 235 6.02 -5.73 11.21
N PHE A 236 6.31 -4.46 11.47
CA PHE A 236 5.34 -3.37 11.43
C PHE A 236 6.01 -2.14 10.82
N ASN A 237 5.54 -1.70 9.65
CA ASN A 237 6.10 -0.53 8.96
C ASN A 237 5.01 0.41 8.40
N GLY A 238 3.81 0.34 8.95
CA GLY A 238 2.70 1.25 8.66
C GLY A 238 1.92 0.96 7.38
N TRP A 239 2.43 0.12 6.47
CA TRP A 239 1.63 -0.44 5.36
C TRP A 239 1.43 -1.94 5.46
N LEU A 240 2.36 -2.64 6.12
CA LEU A 240 2.33 -4.07 6.31
C LEU A 240 2.63 -4.39 7.77
N ASP A 241 1.68 -5.06 8.41
CA ASP A 241 1.73 -5.52 9.78
C ASP A 241 1.67 -7.05 9.76
N ILE A 242 2.82 -7.69 9.95
CA ILE A 242 2.95 -9.14 10.08
C ILE A 242 3.02 -9.48 11.56
N TYR A 243 2.00 -10.19 12.02
CA TYR A 243 2.01 -10.85 13.32
C TYR A 243 2.33 -12.34 13.13
N GLN A 244 3.57 -12.72 13.42
CA GLN A 244 4.08 -14.08 13.34
C GLN A 244 4.11 -14.72 14.72
N ILE A 245 3.50 -15.91 14.82
CA ILE A 245 3.37 -16.66 16.06
C ILE A 245 3.79 -18.12 15.84
N GLU A 246 4.36 -18.74 16.87
CA GLU A 246 4.69 -20.16 16.83
C GLU A 246 3.42 -21.01 16.86
N LYS A 247 3.42 -22.16 16.17
CA LYS A 247 2.29 -23.10 16.16
C LYS A 247 1.79 -23.50 17.54
N SER A 248 2.69 -23.76 18.49
CA SER A 248 2.32 -24.17 19.85
C SER A 248 1.59 -23.04 20.61
N GLU A 249 2.11 -21.82 20.50
CA GLU A 249 1.53 -20.61 21.09
C GLU A 249 0.19 -20.24 20.44
N PHE A 250 0.09 -20.33 19.12
CA PHE A 250 -1.16 -20.14 18.39
C PHE A 250 -2.26 -21.08 18.90
N LEU A 251 -1.96 -22.38 19.06
CA LEU A 251 -2.93 -23.36 19.55
C LEU A 251 -3.34 -23.08 21.00
N ASP A 252 -2.42 -22.62 21.85
CA ASP A 252 -2.72 -22.20 23.22
C ASP A 252 -3.61 -20.95 23.25
N PHE A 253 -3.38 -19.99 22.36
CA PHE A 253 -4.24 -18.80 22.21
C PHE A 253 -5.63 -19.14 21.69
N VAL A 254 -5.75 -20.11 20.78
CA VAL A 254 -7.05 -20.67 20.38
C VAL A 254 -7.77 -21.27 21.59
N GLU A 255 -7.09 -22.04 22.45
CA GLU A 255 -7.68 -22.62 23.66
C GLU A 255 -8.13 -21.58 24.68
N LYS A 256 -7.43 -20.45 24.72
CA LYS A 256 -7.72 -19.34 25.63
C LYS A 256 -8.74 -18.34 25.08
N PHE A 257 -9.23 -18.54 23.85
CA PHE A 257 -10.08 -17.56 23.16
C PHE A 257 -9.43 -16.17 23.13
N ASP A 258 -8.11 -16.10 22.85
CA ASP A 258 -7.40 -14.82 22.82
C ASP A 258 -7.82 -13.99 21.59
N ILE A 259 -8.33 -12.78 21.84
CA ILE A 259 -8.87 -11.91 20.79
C ILE A 259 -7.83 -11.51 19.72
N SER A 260 -6.53 -11.51 20.06
CA SER A 260 -5.45 -11.27 19.09
C SER A 260 -5.38 -12.32 17.98
N ILE A 261 -5.89 -13.53 18.23
CA ILE A 261 -5.92 -14.63 17.26
C ILE A 261 -7.35 -14.90 16.78
N THR A 262 -8.34 -14.87 17.68
CA THR A 262 -9.72 -15.25 17.29
C THR A 262 -10.30 -14.31 16.25
N GLU A 263 -10.00 -13.00 16.32
CA GLU A 263 -10.43 -12.04 15.29
C GLU A 263 -9.90 -12.40 13.90
N ALA A 264 -8.59 -12.67 13.80
CA ALA A 264 -7.96 -13.08 12.55
C ALA A 264 -8.51 -14.44 12.07
N LEU A 265 -8.72 -15.41 12.96
CA LEU A 265 -9.31 -16.69 12.57
C LEU A 265 -10.75 -16.58 12.09
N SER A 266 -11.56 -15.71 12.69
CA SER A 266 -12.99 -15.64 12.38
C SER A 266 -13.29 -14.80 11.14
N THR A 267 -12.53 -13.74 10.93
CA THR A 267 -12.76 -12.78 9.83
C THR A 267 -11.75 -12.90 8.70
N GLY A 268 -10.62 -13.57 8.94
CA GLY A 268 -9.52 -13.60 8.00
C GLY A 268 -9.77 -14.49 6.78
N THR A 269 -9.22 -14.02 5.66
CA THR A 269 -9.15 -14.76 4.40
C THR A 269 -7.90 -15.63 4.40
N VAL A 270 -8.07 -16.91 4.10
CA VAL A 270 -6.95 -17.86 4.05
C VAL A 270 -6.09 -17.60 2.82
N ILE A 271 -4.78 -17.41 3.05
CA ILE A 271 -3.76 -17.34 1.99
C ILE A 271 -3.07 -18.70 1.86
N ARG A 272 -2.72 -19.34 2.99
CA ARG A 272 -2.11 -20.68 3.08
C ARG A 272 -2.64 -21.43 4.30
N GLY A 273 -2.66 -22.76 4.25
CA GLY A 273 -2.98 -23.61 5.41
C GLY A 273 -4.48 -23.82 5.66
N ASP A 274 -5.29 -24.01 4.62
CA ASP A 274 -6.75 -24.11 4.72
C ASP A 274 -7.24 -25.22 5.67
N GLU A 275 -6.61 -26.41 5.62
CA GLU A 275 -6.92 -27.52 6.52
C GLU A 275 -6.64 -27.15 7.99
N PHE A 276 -5.47 -26.55 8.25
CA PHE A 276 -5.09 -26.11 9.58
C PHE A 276 -6.03 -25.01 10.12
N CYS A 277 -6.40 -24.05 9.26
CA CYS A 277 -7.38 -23.02 9.59
C CYS A 277 -8.74 -23.62 9.94
N THR A 278 -9.23 -24.56 9.14
CA THR A 278 -10.51 -25.23 9.33
C THR A 278 -10.54 -26.00 10.65
N LEU A 279 -9.45 -26.72 10.98
CA LEU A 279 -9.30 -27.41 12.26
C LEU A 279 -9.28 -26.43 13.44
N ALA A 280 -8.54 -25.33 13.33
CA ALA A 280 -8.47 -24.29 14.36
C ALA A 280 -9.84 -23.62 14.60
N ARG A 281 -10.56 -23.25 13.53
CA ARG A 281 -11.93 -22.71 13.57
C ARG A 281 -12.90 -23.71 14.22
N LYS A 282 -12.83 -24.99 13.84
CA LYS A 282 -13.64 -26.05 14.45
C LYS A 282 -13.35 -26.18 15.94
N LYS A 283 -12.08 -26.19 16.35
CA LYS A 283 -11.69 -26.24 17.76
C LYS A 283 -12.25 -25.04 18.53
N LEU A 284 -12.08 -23.82 18.01
CA LEU A 284 -12.59 -22.60 18.61
C LEU A 284 -14.11 -22.66 18.86
N ASN A 285 -14.88 -23.18 17.90
CA ASN A 285 -16.33 -23.30 17.99
C ASN A 285 -16.83 -24.41 18.91
N THR A 286 -16.09 -25.51 19.01
CA THR A 286 -16.55 -26.73 19.70
C THR A 286 -15.98 -26.90 21.11
N GLN A 287 -14.83 -26.31 21.41
CA GLN A 287 -14.19 -26.47 22.71
C GLN A 287 -15.04 -25.87 23.85
N LYS A 288 -14.84 -26.40 25.05
CA LYS A 288 -15.47 -25.89 26.27
C LYS A 288 -14.74 -24.62 26.73
N ILE A 289 -15.50 -23.66 27.24
CA ILE A 289 -14.93 -22.48 27.88
C ILE A 289 -14.33 -22.91 29.23
N THR A 290 -13.06 -22.56 29.46
CA THR A 290 -12.32 -22.95 30.66
C THR A 290 -12.07 -21.76 31.59
N LYS A 291 -11.89 -22.03 32.89
CA LYS A 291 -11.43 -21.00 33.85
C LYS A 291 -10.07 -20.40 33.45
N ARG A 292 -9.22 -21.18 32.77
CA ARG A 292 -7.92 -20.73 32.22
C ARG A 292 -8.13 -19.65 31.17
N ALA A 293 -9.05 -19.85 30.22
CA ALA A 293 -9.39 -18.86 29.19
C ALA A 293 -9.90 -17.54 29.79
N ILE A 294 -10.83 -17.62 30.75
CA ILE A 294 -11.37 -16.42 31.43
C ILE A 294 -10.27 -15.67 32.18
N ARG A 295 -9.40 -16.39 32.91
CA ARG A 295 -8.27 -15.78 33.64
C ARG A 295 -7.27 -15.13 32.71
N HIS A 296 -6.95 -15.78 31.59
CA HIS A 296 -6.05 -15.25 30.57
C HIS A 296 -6.54 -13.92 30.03
N ASN A 297 -7.79 -13.86 29.55
CA ASN A 297 -8.36 -12.62 29.00
C ASN A 297 -8.45 -11.50 30.05
N ARG A 298 -8.80 -11.84 31.30
CA ARG A 298 -8.78 -10.87 32.40
C ARG A 298 -7.39 -10.29 32.63
N ARG A 299 -6.37 -11.15 32.67
CA ARG A 299 -4.97 -10.74 32.86
C ARG A 299 -4.50 -9.85 31.72
N ARG A 300 -4.80 -10.19 30.46
CA ARG A 300 -4.44 -9.34 29.30
C ARG A 300 -5.07 -7.96 29.37
N LYS A 301 -6.33 -7.86 29.81
CA LYS A 301 -6.99 -6.60 30.09
C LYS A 301 -6.28 -5.79 31.18
N GLU A 302 -5.89 -6.43 32.29
CA GLU A 302 -5.16 -5.77 33.38
C GLU A 302 -3.77 -5.28 32.93
N GLU A 303 -3.06 -6.08 32.12
CA GLU A 303 -1.79 -5.69 31.52
C GLU A 303 -1.94 -4.44 30.65
N LEU A 304 -2.96 -4.39 29.77
CA LEU A 304 -3.25 -3.22 28.94
C LEU A 304 -3.64 -1.97 29.76
N GLN A 305 -4.39 -2.16 30.84
CA GLN A 305 -4.74 -1.08 31.77
C GLN A 305 -3.52 -0.45 32.42
N ALA A 306 -2.51 -1.25 32.76
CA ALA A 306 -1.27 -0.73 33.34
C ALA A 306 -0.49 0.19 32.40
N TYR A 307 -0.73 0.09 31.08
CA TYR A 307 -0.10 0.95 30.07
C TYR A 307 -0.87 2.26 29.79
N ARG A 308 -1.95 2.57 30.52
CA ARG A 308 -2.72 3.81 30.29
C ARG A 308 -1.91 5.07 30.52
N ASP A 309 -1.00 5.02 31.50
CA ASP A 309 -0.14 6.15 31.87
C ASP A 309 1.22 6.10 31.16
N ALA A 310 1.45 5.11 30.29
CA ALA A 310 2.67 5.03 29.50
C ALA A 310 2.71 6.16 28.46
N PRO A 311 3.92 6.65 28.09
CA PRO A 311 4.09 7.71 27.09
C PRO A 311 3.88 7.17 25.67
N LEU A 312 2.65 6.77 25.36
CA LEU A 312 2.20 6.26 24.07
C LEU A 312 1.76 7.40 23.15
N SER A 313 1.97 7.25 21.84
CA SER A 313 1.35 8.11 20.83
C SER A 313 -0.18 8.00 20.86
N GLU A 314 -0.88 8.97 20.26
CA GLU A 314 -2.35 8.93 20.21
C GLU A 314 -2.89 7.67 19.51
N ARG A 315 -2.22 7.23 18.43
CA ARG A 315 -2.57 5.99 17.71
C ARG A 315 -2.41 4.78 18.63
N GLU A 316 -1.27 4.65 19.31
CA GLU A 316 -1.02 3.53 20.22
C GLU A 316 -1.99 3.51 21.40
N ARG A 317 -2.36 4.68 21.95
CA ARG A 317 -3.40 4.76 22.99
C ARG A 317 -4.75 4.28 22.50
N LYS A 318 -5.16 4.68 21.29
CA LYS A 318 -6.43 4.23 20.68
C LYS A 318 -6.43 2.71 20.45
N VAL A 319 -5.33 2.15 19.95
CA VAL A 319 -5.17 0.71 19.75
C VAL A 319 -5.21 -0.02 21.09
N ASN A 320 -4.43 0.42 22.07
CA ASN A 320 -4.38 -0.17 23.41
C ASN A 320 -5.76 -0.18 24.07
N LEU A 321 -6.45 0.97 24.11
CA LEU A 321 -7.80 1.07 24.66
C LEU A 321 -8.79 0.16 23.92
N SER A 322 -8.68 0.06 22.59
CA SER A 322 -9.53 -0.84 21.81
C SER A 322 -9.32 -2.31 22.20
N TYR A 323 -8.08 -2.76 22.42
CA TYR A 323 -7.80 -4.11 22.88
C TYR A 323 -8.23 -4.33 24.32
N GLU A 324 -8.04 -3.33 25.19
CA GLU A 324 -8.48 -3.39 26.59
C GLU A 324 -9.99 -3.68 26.69
N ILE A 325 -10.79 -2.90 25.95
CA ILE A 325 -12.25 -3.09 25.86
C ILE A 325 -12.58 -4.47 25.31
N SER A 326 -11.87 -4.91 24.27
CA SER A 326 -12.09 -6.23 23.68
C SER A 326 -11.84 -7.35 24.68
N TYR A 327 -10.71 -7.35 25.38
CA TYR A 327 -10.39 -8.36 26.40
C TYR A 327 -11.35 -8.30 27.59
N GLN A 328 -11.82 -7.11 28.00
CA GLN A 328 -12.84 -6.98 29.03
C GLN A 328 -14.14 -7.69 28.61
N ARG A 329 -14.69 -7.35 27.44
CA ARG A 329 -15.95 -7.93 26.97
C ARG A 329 -15.82 -9.44 26.72
N THR A 330 -14.70 -9.89 26.16
CA THR A 330 -14.42 -11.34 26.03
C THR A 330 -14.43 -12.03 27.39
N THR A 331 -13.82 -11.44 28.41
CA THR A 331 -13.83 -12.00 29.78
C THR A 331 -15.26 -12.13 30.32
N GLU A 332 -16.09 -11.10 30.16
CA GLU A 332 -17.47 -11.07 30.64
C GLU A 332 -18.35 -12.12 29.93
N LEU A 333 -18.23 -12.20 28.60
CA LEU A 333 -19.00 -13.14 27.78
C LEU A 333 -18.59 -14.59 28.04
N LEU A 334 -17.29 -14.88 28.13
CA LEU A 334 -16.80 -16.21 28.47
C LEU A 334 -17.29 -16.65 29.86
N ALA A 335 -17.34 -15.74 30.84
CA ALA A 335 -17.88 -16.04 32.16
C ALA A 335 -19.38 -16.38 32.15
N GLN A 336 -20.14 -15.89 31.16
CA GLN A 336 -21.54 -16.22 30.91
C GLN A 336 -21.73 -17.50 30.05
N GLY A 337 -20.65 -18.17 29.66
CA GLY A 337 -20.70 -19.32 28.76
C GLY A 337 -20.89 -18.96 27.28
N LYS A 338 -20.76 -17.68 26.91
CA LYS A 338 -20.84 -17.21 25.53
C LYS A 338 -19.45 -17.15 24.91
N ARG A 339 -19.33 -17.60 23.65
CA ARG A 339 -18.07 -17.54 22.90
C ARG A 339 -17.97 -16.19 22.19
N VAL A 340 -16.76 -15.65 22.14
CA VAL A 340 -16.41 -14.46 21.34
C VAL A 340 -15.44 -14.92 20.27
N LEU A 341 -15.84 -14.77 19.02
CA LEU A 341 -15.08 -15.18 17.85
C LEU A 341 -14.45 -13.97 17.16
N GLY A 342 -15.01 -12.77 17.32
CA GLY A 342 -14.37 -11.52 16.90
C GLY A 342 -15.02 -10.28 17.51
N ARG A 343 -14.51 -9.09 17.16
CA ARG A 343 -15.04 -7.81 17.66
C ARG A 343 -16.50 -7.55 17.30
N ALA A 344 -17.02 -8.21 16.26
CA ALA A 344 -18.43 -8.14 15.91
C ALA A 344 -19.35 -8.72 17.00
N ASP A 345 -18.91 -9.77 17.70
CA ASP A 345 -19.66 -10.41 18.80
C ASP A 345 -19.64 -9.59 20.09
N LEU A 346 -18.85 -8.52 20.11
CA LEU A 346 -18.70 -7.64 21.25
C LEU A 346 -19.68 -6.48 21.24
N LYS A 347 -20.40 -6.24 20.14
CA LYS A 347 -21.47 -5.24 20.04
C LYS A 347 -22.72 -5.75 20.71
#